data_AF-A0A9P5NR14-F1
#
_entry.id   AF-A0A9P5NR14-F1
#
_cell.length_a   1.000
_cell.length_b   1.000
_cell.length_c   1.000
_cell.angle_alpha   90.00
_cell.angle_beta   90.00
_cell.angle_gamma   90.00
#
_symmetry.space_group_name_H-M   'P 1'
#
loop_
_entity.id
_entity.type
_entity.pdbx_description
1 polymer ?
#
loop_
_entity_poly.entity_id
_entity_poly.type
_entity_poly.pdbx_seq_one_letter_code
_entity_poly.pdbx_strand_id
1 'polypeptide(L)'
;SSSPSRKSPLGMAGVANLFIRLRRLEQTTIGKQKHNVLSSGDESQTQPGLEEGSRGVEKVEVEYHDHFICVGGVNVATLLRVARAALLQQVEALGANALVDEQWECTISGPKPIHKGAYKVYVRYQASATKSRVPDPRRPVALDKAKGVPGLMTIVKR
;
A
#
# COMPACT_ATOMS: atom_id res chain seq x y z
N SER A 1 54.56 10.59 -29.78
CA SER A 1 53.56 9.62 -29.29
C SER A 1 53.17 9.95 -27.86
N SER A 2 51.86 9.85 -27.57
CA SER A 2 51.13 9.78 -26.27
C SER A 2 51.39 10.89 -25.22
N SER A 3 50.52 11.91 -25.08
CA SER A 3 49.22 11.97 -24.35
C SER A 3 49.35 12.26 -22.83
N PRO A 4 48.84 13.40 -22.31
CA PRO A 4 48.73 13.64 -20.87
C PRO A 4 47.33 13.30 -20.34
N SER A 5 47.22 12.42 -19.34
CA SER A 5 46.02 12.31 -18.51
C SER A 5 46.21 13.14 -17.23
N ARG A 6 45.61 14.33 -17.15
CA ARG A 6 45.45 15.04 -15.88
C ARG A 6 44.02 14.83 -15.38
N LYS A 7 43.89 14.01 -14.33
CA LYS A 7 42.69 13.96 -13.49
C LYS A 7 42.63 15.28 -12.72
N SER A 8 41.66 16.13 -13.03
CA SER A 8 41.39 17.35 -12.25
C SER A 8 40.81 16.93 -10.89
N PRO A 9 41.44 17.30 -9.76
CA PRO A 9 40.82 17.15 -8.45
C PRO A 9 39.59 18.06 -8.39
N LEU A 10 38.49 17.56 -7.83
CA LEU A 10 37.24 18.29 -7.67
C LEU A 10 37.46 19.49 -6.74
N GLY A 11 37.70 20.68 -7.31
CA GLY A 11 37.79 21.92 -6.56
C GLY A 11 36.44 22.34 -5.98
N MET A 12 36.45 23.18 -4.94
CA MET A 12 35.25 23.64 -4.21
C MET A 12 34.12 24.15 -5.11
N ALA A 13 34.43 24.74 -6.27
CA ALA A 13 33.43 25.16 -7.26
C ALA A 13 32.71 23.98 -7.94
N GLY A 14 33.43 22.88 -8.22
CA GLY A 14 32.87 21.63 -8.73
C GLY A 14 31.98 20.94 -7.70
N VAL A 15 32.37 20.98 -6.43
CA VAL A 15 31.57 20.45 -5.32
C VAL A 15 30.34 21.34 -5.06
N ALA A 16 30.47 22.66 -5.11
CA ALA A 16 29.33 23.58 -4.97
C ALA A 16 28.31 23.41 -6.11
N ASN A 17 28.76 23.22 -7.35
CA ASN A 17 27.87 22.94 -8.48
C ASN A 17 27.18 21.57 -8.32
N LEU A 18 27.89 20.57 -7.77
CA LEU A 18 27.31 19.27 -7.42
C LEU A 18 26.28 19.40 -6.29
N PHE A 19 26.56 20.18 -5.25
CA PHE A 19 25.63 20.45 -4.16
C PHE A 19 24.39 21.23 -4.63
N ILE A 20 24.54 22.21 -5.53
CA ILE A 20 23.39 22.92 -6.11
C ILE A 20 22.56 21.98 -6.99
N ARG A 21 23.20 21.06 -7.75
CA ARG A 21 22.50 20.05 -8.54
C ARG A 21 21.81 18.99 -7.67
N LEU A 22 22.45 18.52 -6.60
CA LEU A 22 21.85 17.62 -5.61
C LEU A 22 20.69 18.29 -4.90
N ARG A 23 20.83 19.54 -4.47
CA ARG A 23 19.77 20.30 -3.81
C ARG A 23 18.60 20.63 -4.75
N ARG A 24 18.85 20.85 -6.05
CA ARG A 24 17.78 20.95 -7.07
C ARG A 24 17.14 19.61 -7.40
N LEU A 25 17.90 18.51 -7.42
CA LEU A 25 17.36 17.17 -7.58
C LEU A 25 16.50 16.81 -6.37
N GLU A 26 16.97 17.07 -5.16
CA GLU A 26 16.19 16.98 -3.92
C GLU A 26 14.98 17.91 -3.97
N GLN A 27 15.09 19.15 -4.45
CA GLN A 27 13.91 20.03 -4.57
C GLN A 27 12.93 19.63 -5.70
N THR A 28 13.38 18.89 -6.71
CA THR A 28 12.52 18.36 -7.79
C THR A 28 11.98 16.96 -7.50
N THR A 29 12.62 16.17 -6.63
CA THR A 29 12.12 14.89 -6.12
C THR A 29 11.31 15.04 -4.82
N ILE A 30 11.61 16.06 -4.02
CA ILE A 30 10.88 16.52 -2.82
C ILE A 30 9.94 17.68 -3.19
N GLY A 31 9.58 17.82 -4.47
CA GLY A 31 8.40 18.57 -4.88
C GLY A 31 7.15 17.79 -4.49
N LYS A 32 6.79 17.77 -3.19
CA LYS A 32 5.53 17.26 -2.60
C LYS A 32 4.80 16.22 -3.48
N GLN A 33 5.33 15.00 -3.64
CA GLN A 33 4.47 13.90 -4.07
C GLN A 33 3.41 13.75 -2.98
N LYS A 34 2.18 14.22 -3.25
CA LYS A 34 1.05 14.00 -2.35
C LYS A 34 0.75 12.50 -2.36
N HIS A 35 1.31 11.79 -1.39
CA HIS A 35 0.85 10.46 -1.03
C HIS A 35 -0.49 10.63 -0.34
N ASN A 36 -1.55 10.09 -0.93
CA ASN A 36 -2.83 10.01 -0.25
C ASN A 36 -2.85 8.70 0.54
N VAL A 37 -2.72 8.80 1.86
CA VAL A 37 -2.77 7.66 2.77
C VAL A 37 -4.19 7.58 3.33
N LEU A 38 -4.81 6.41 3.16
CA LEU A 38 -6.13 6.08 3.65
C LEU A 38 -5.98 4.92 4.64
N SER A 39 -6.77 4.92 5.71
CA SER A 39 -6.72 3.85 6.72
C SER A 39 -8.11 3.55 7.29
N SER A 40 -8.30 2.34 7.81
CA SER A 40 -9.45 1.97 8.64
C SER A 40 -9.52 2.77 9.95
N GLY A 41 -8.42 3.39 10.38
CA GLY A 41 -8.26 4.06 11.67
C GLY A 41 -7.21 3.37 12.55
N ASP A 42 -6.98 3.92 13.74
CA ASP A 42 -5.97 3.42 14.68
C ASP A 42 -6.42 2.17 15.44
N GLU A 43 -7.72 1.98 15.57
CA GLU A 43 -8.33 0.84 16.26
C GLU A 43 -8.61 -0.31 15.29
N SER A 44 -8.31 -1.53 15.73
CA SER A 44 -8.68 -2.75 15.02
C SER A 44 -10.19 -2.94 15.08
N GLN A 45 -10.76 -3.46 13.98
CA GLN A 45 -12.21 -3.63 13.87
C GLN A 45 -12.54 -5.08 13.53
N THR A 46 -13.57 -5.61 14.18
CA THR A 46 -14.13 -6.91 13.85
C THR A 46 -15.53 -6.76 13.26
N GLN A 47 -15.86 -7.59 12.28
CA GLN A 47 -17.19 -7.59 11.69
C GLN A 47 -18.24 -8.07 12.71
N PRO A 48 -19.48 -7.55 12.66
CA PRO A 48 -20.54 -7.99 13.58
C PRO A 48 -20.76 -9.51 13.55
N GLY A 49 -20.89 -10.15 14.72
CA GLY A 49 -21.13 -11.59 14.86
C GLY A 49 -19.86 -12.45 14.85
N LEU A 50 -18.74 -11.92 14.36
CA LEU A 50 -17.47 -12.63 14.29
C LEU A 50 -16.72 -12.66 15.62
N GLU A 51 -16.92 -11.64 16.46
CA GLU A 51 -16.39 -11.62 17.83
C GLU A 51 -16.98 -12.75 18.67
N GLU A 52 -18.29 -12.95 18.62
CA GLU A 52 -18.97 -14.04 19.32
C GLU A 52 -18.61 -15.39 18.71
N GLY A 53 -18.53 -15.46 17.38
CA GLY A 53 -18.21 -16.69 16.64
C GLY A 53 -16.82 -17.24 16.90
N SER A 54 -15.87 -16.38 17.28
CA SER A 54 -14.46 -16.71 17.56
C SER A 54 -14.08 -16.64 19.04
N ARG A 55 -15.06 -16.45 19.94
CA ARG A 55 -14.79 -16.28 21.37
C ARG A 55 -14.11 -17.52 21.98
N GLY A 56 -12.99 -17.29 22.67
CA GLY A 56 -12.22 -18.35 23.33
C GLY A 56 -11.40 -19.23 22.38
N VAL A 57 -11.30 -18.85 21.11
CA VAL A 57 -10.43 -19.49 20.12
C VAL A 57 -9.12 -18.71 20.03
N GLU A 58 -8.02 -19.43 19.82
CA GLU A 58 -6.71 -18.83 19.56
C GLU A 58 -6.75 -17.93 18.32
N LYS A 59 -5.99 -16.85 18.38
CA LYS A 59 -5.84 -15.86 17.31
C LYS A 59 -4.37 -15.78 16.94
N VAL A 60 -4.08 -15.73 15.65
CA VAL A 60 -2.73 -15.56 15.12
C VAL A 60 -2.68 -14.30 14.28
N GLU A 61 -1.79 -13.37 14.61
CA GLU A 61 -1.60 -12.15 13.83
C GLU A 61 -1.09 -12.49 12.43
N VAL A 62 -1.70 -11.85 11.43
CA VAL A 62 -1.38 -12.06 10.02
C VAL A 62 -1.41 -10.73 9.28
N GLU A 63 -0.58 -10.64 8.26
CA GLU A 63 -0.44 -9.44 7.45
C GLU A 63 -0.27 -9.81 5.98
N TYR A 64 -0.88 -9.02 5.11
CA TYR A 64 -0.78 -9.15 3.65
C TYR A 64 -0.49 -7.80 3.01
N HIS A 65 0.49 -7.79 2.12
CA HIS A 65 0.94 -6.61 1.39
C HIS A 65 0.67 -6.80 -0.10
N ASP A 66 0.21 -5.75 -0.77
CA ASP A 66 -0.06 -5.79 -2.20
C ASP A 66 0.30 -4.47 -2.89
N HIS A 67 0.75 -4.58 -4.12
CA HIS A 67 1.14 -3.44 -4.95
C HIS A 67 0.35 -3.46 -6.24
N PHE A 68 -0.24 -2.32 -6.59
CA PHE A 68 -0.98 -2.17 -7.84
C PHE A 68 -0.46 -0.98 -8.62
N ILE A 69 -0.45 -1.12 -9.95
CA ILE A 69 -0.34 0.00 -10.87
C ILE A 69 -1.69 0.17 -11.53
N CYS A 70 -2.33 1.32 -11.31
CA CYS A 70 -3.67 1.61 -11.80
C CYS A 70 -3.65 2.79 -12.78
N VAL A 71 -4.49 2.78 -13.80
CA VAL A 71 -4.74 3.91 -14.70
C VAL A 71 -6.23 4.27 -14.70
N GLY A 72 -6.56 5.52 -15.05
CA GLY A 72 -7.95 6.01 -15.19
C GLY A 72 -8.69 6.29 -13.89
N GLY A 73 -8.23 5.77 -12.75
CA GLY A 73 -8.79 5.99 -11.41
C GLY A 73 -8.25 4.97 -10.42
N VAL A 74 -8.67 5.06 -9.16
CA VAL A 74 -8.33 4.07 -8.11
C VAL A 74 -9.56 3.77 -7.28
N ASN A 75 -10.11 2.56 -7.42
CA ASN A 75 -11.17 2.05 -6.56
C ASN A 75 -10.55 1.28 -5.38
N VAL A 76 -10.32 1.98 -4.27
CA VAL A 76 -9.67 1.41 -3.07
C VAL A 76 -10.49 0.28 -2.47
N ALA A 77 -11.82 0.38 -2.45
CA ALA A 77 -12.68 -0.69 -1.94
C ALA A 77 -12.48 -2.01 -2.70
N THR A 78 -12.31 -1.96 -4.02
CA THR A 78 -11.99 -3.15 -4.82
C THR A 78 -10.62 -3.72 -4.47
N LEU A 79 -9.60 -2.87 -4.33
CA LEU A 79 -8.24 -3.32 -3.98
C LEU A 79 -8.20 -3.94 -2.57
N LEU A 80 -8.91 -3.37 -1.60
CA LEU A 80 -9.04 -3.92 -0.25
C LEU A 80 -9.76 -5.26 -0.24
N ARG A 81 -10.82 -5.44 -1.04
CA ARG A 81 -11.50 -6.75 -1.17
C ARG A 81 -10.55 -7.81 -1.72
N VAL A 82 -9.76 -7.44 -2.72
CA VAL A 82 -8.76 -8.34 -3.33
C VAL A 82 -7.67 -8.72 -2.32
N ALA A 83 -7.13 -7.74 -1.59
CA ALA A 83 -6.12 -7.98 -0.55
C ALA A 83 -6.66 -8.84 0.60
N ARG A 84 -7.85 -8.52 1.13
CA ARG A 84 -8.48 -9.31 2.18
C ARG A 84 -8.80 -10.74 1.74
N ALA A 85 -9.29 -10.92 0.51
CA ALA A 85 -9.56 -12.25 -0.03
C ALA A 85 -8.28 -13.10 -0.14
N ALA A 86 -7.17 -12.50 -0.58
CA ALA A 86 -5.88 -13.17 -0.63
C ALA A 86 -5.39 -13.56 0.79
N LEU A 87 -5.52 -12.65 1.76
CA LEU A 87 -5.17 -12.95 3.15
C LEU A 87 -6.05 -14.06 3.74
N LEU A 88 -7.36 -14.02 3.51
CA LEU A 88 -8.27 -15.07 3.95
C LEU A 88 -7.90 -16.43 3.35
N GLN A 89 -7.59 -16.48 2.05
CA GLN A 89 -7.14 -17.70 1.38
C GLN A 89 -5.83 -18.25 1.96
N GLN A 90 -4.88 -17.38 2.33
CA GLN A 90 -3.63 -17.79 2.97
C GLN A 90 -3.87 -18.43 4.34
N VAL A 91 -4.77 -17.85 5.15
CA VAL A 91 -5.04 -18.39 6.49
C VAL A 91 -5.97 -19.61 6.46
N GLU A 92 -6.81 -19.74 5.43
CA GLU A 92 -7.57 -20.96 5.14
C GLU A 92 -6.65 -22.15 4.94
N ALA A 93 -5.51 -21.97 4.27
CA ALA A 93 -4.49 -23.02 4.13
C ALA A 93 -3.84 -23.42 5.47
N LEU A 94 -3.95 -22.59 6.50
CA LEU A 94 -3.46 -22.82 7.87
C LEU A 94 -4.58 -23.33 8.81
N GLY A 95 -5.79 -23.56 8.29
CA GLY A 95 -6.92 -24.09 9.05
C GLY A 95 -7.72 -23.03 9.82
N ALA A 96 -7.46 -21.74 9.63
CA ALA A 96 -8.36 -20.67 10.04
C ALA A 96 -9.51 -20.53 9.02
N ASN A 97 -10.60 -19.89 9.38
CA ASN A 97 -11.73 -19.67 8.45
C ASN A 97 -12.32 -18.25 8.54
N ALA A 98 -11.71 -17.38 9.33
CA ALA A 98 -12.13 -16.01 9.50
C ALA A 98 -10.98 -15.08 9.87
N LEU A 99 -11.19 -13.79 9.57
CA LEU A 99 -10.34 -12.69 10.00
C LEU A 99 -11.11 -11.82 11.00
N VAL A 100 -10.45 -11.48 12.10
CA VAL A 100 -10.93 -10.56 13.14
C VAL A 100 -9.86 -9.51 13.44
N ASP A 101 -10.18 -8.49 14.24
CA ASP A 101 -9.24 -7.42 14.62
C ASP A 101 -8.55 -6.80 13.39
N GLU A 102 -9.32 -6.59 12.33
CA GLU A 102 -8.83 -6.17 11.02
C GLU A 102 -8.43 -4.69 11.01
N GLN A 103 -7.34 -4.40 10.30
CA GLN A 103 -6.89 -3.04 9.96
C GLN A 103 -6.36 -3.00 8.53
N TRP A 104 -6.51 -1.87 7.86
CA TRP A 104 -5.89 -1.66 6.57
C TRP A 104 -5.36 -0.25 6.41
N GLU A 105 -4.30 -0.15 5.60
CA GLU A 105 -3.76 1.09 5.09
C GLU A 105 -3.63 0.99 3.57
N CYS A 106 -3.98 2.05 2.86
CA CYS A 106 -3.84 2.17 1.43
C CYS A 106 -3.12 3.48 1.09
N THR A 107 -1.95 3.38 0.49
CA THR A 107 -1.17 4.52 0.04
C THR A 107 -1.25 4.66 -1.47
N ILE A 108 -1.81 5.78 -1.95
CA ILE A 108 -1.90 6.12 -3.36
C ILE A 108 -0.86 7.19 -3.69
N SER A 109 0.06 6.86 -4.60
CA SER A 109 1.02 7.80 -5.15
C SER A 109 0.53 8.32 -6.51
N GLY A 110 0.46 9.65 -6.62
CA GLY A 110 -0.17 10.35 -7.73
C GLY A 110 0.34 10.00 -9.14
N PRO A 111 -0.44 10.38 -10.16
CA PRO A 111 -0.18 9.96 -11.53
C PRO A 111 1.11 10.63 -12.02
N LYS A 112 2.17 9.85 -12.24
CA LYS A 112 3.41 10.40 -12.77
C LYS A 112 3.23 10.66 -14.28
N PRO A 113 3.57 11.86 -14.80
CA PRO A 113 3.52 12.14 -16.24
C PRO A 113 4.30 11.11 -17.07
N ILE A 114 5.45 10.68 -16.54
CA ILE A 114 6.34 9.66 -17.11
C ILE A 114 5.64 8.30 -17.25
N HIS A 115 4.63 8.01 -16.43
CA HIS A 115 3.90 6.73 -16.44
C HIS A 115 2.50 6.85 -17.05
N LYS A 116 2.30 7.76 -18.01
CA LYS A 116 1.02 7.92 -18.73
C LYS A 116 -0.19 8.10 -17.79
N GLY A 117 0.02 8.77 -16.67
CA GLY A 117 -1.04 8.98 -15.69
C GLY A 117 -1.32 7.79 -14.75
N ALA A 118 -0.38 6.85 -14.61
CA ALA A 118 -0.54 5.71 -13.71
C ALA A 118 -0.33 6.07 -12.23
N TYR A 119 -1.21 5.56 -11.39
CA TYR A 119 -1.15 5.58 -9.93
C TYR A 119 -0.42 4.34 -9.44
N LYS A 120 0.49 4.52 -8.48
CA LYS A 120 1.02 3.40 -7.70
C LYS A 120 0.25 3.29 -6.41
N VAL A 121 -0.33 2.14 -6.15
CA VAL A 121 -1.12 1.88 -4.94
C VAL A 121 -0.42 0.79 -4.15
N TYR A 122 -0.26 1.01 -2.86
CA TYR A 122 0.21 0.02 -1.91
C TYR A 122 -0.89 -0.24 -0.89
N VAL A 123 -1.21 -1.50 -0.66
CA VAL A 123 -2.19 -1.93 0.34
C VAL A 123 -1.48 -2.77 1.37
N ARG A 124 -1.65 -2.41 2.64
CA ARG A 124 -1.27 -3.19 3.80
C ARG A 124 -2.54 -3.60 4.52
N TYR A 125 -2.76 -4.91 4.68
CA TYR A 125 -3.94 -5.45 5.33
C TYR A 125 -3.50 -6.36 6.47
N GLN A 126 -3.90 -6.05 7.70
CA GLN A 126 -3.58 -6.80 8.91
C GLN A 126 -4.86 -7.34 9.53
N ALA A 127 -4.74 -8.46 10.20
CA ALA A 127 -5.82 -9.07 10.96
C ALA A 127 -5.27 -10.09 11.96
N SER A 128 -6.16 -10.62 12.78
CA SER A 128 -5.99 -11.88 13.49
C SER A 128 -6.75 -12.98 12.76
N ALA A 129 -6.03 -14.03 12.35
CA ALA A 129 -6.60 -15.26 11.83
C ALA A 129 -7.14 -16.13 12.97
N THR A 130 -8.35 -16.67 12.81
CA THR A 130 -8.96 -17.51 13.84
C THR A 130 -9.95 -18.52 13.24
N LYS A 131 -10.44 -19.44 14.08
CA LYS A 131 -11.61 -20.26 13.75
C LYS A 131 -12.86 -19.59 14.32
N SER A 132 -13.87 -19.45 13.46
CA SER A 132 -15.19 -18.94 13.82
C SER A 132 -16.25 -20.00 13.53
N ARG A 133 -17.28 -20.01 14.39
CA ARG A 133 -18.52 -20.78 14.18
C ARG A 133 -19.49 -20.08 13.22
N VAL A 134 -19.28 -18.79 12.98
CA VAL A 134 -20.07 -17.95 12.07
C VAL A 134 -19.28 -17.73 10.78
N PRO A 135 -19.90 -17.81 9.60
CA PRO A 135 -19.22 -17.55 8.34
C PRO A 135 -18.60 -16.15 8.27
N ASP A 136 -17.38 -16.07 7.72
CA ASP A 136 -16.75 -14.79 7.43
C ASP A 136 -17.57 -14.02 6.37
N PRO A 137 -17.87 -12.71 6.58
CA PRO A 137 -18.70 -11.92 5.68
C PRO A 137 -18.00 -11.53 4.37
N ARG A 138 -16.72 -11.88 4.21
CA ARG A 138 -15.90 -11.66 3.01
C ARG A 138 -15.87 -10.21 2.55
N ARG A 139 -15.90 -9.28 3.52
CA ARG A 139 -15.96 -7.84 3.29
C ARG A 139 -14.96 -7.11 4.20
N PRO A 140 -14.14 -6.20 3.65
CA PRO A 140 -13.28 -5.35 4.47
C PRO A 140 -14.03 -4.47 5.47
N VAL A 141 -13.40 -4.23 6.61
CA VAL A 141 -13.87 -3.26 7.62
C VAL A 141 -13.71 -1.81 7.12
N ALA A 142 -14.45 -0.88 7.73
CA ALA A 142 -14.36 0.57 7.46
C ALA A 142 -14.35 0.99 5.98
N LEU A 143 -15.10 0.30 5.11
CA LEU A 143 -15.10 0.60 3.66
C LEU A 143 -15.58 2.02 3.31
N ASP A 144 -16.33 2.67 4.20
CA ASP A 144 -16.72 4.08 4.09
C ASP A 144 -15.51 5.04 4.08
N LYS A 145 -14.38 4.63 4.66
CA LYS A 145 -13.12 5.39 4.68
C LYS A 145 -12.27 5.16 3.40
N ALA A 146 -12.63 4.21 2.55
CA ALA A 146 -11.90 3.85 1.34
C ALA A 146 -12.15 4.81 0.15
N LYS A 147 -11.96 6.12 0.37
CA LYS A 147 -12.20 7.17 -0.64
C LYS A 147 -11.07 7.20 -1.67
N GLY A 148 -11.27 6.50 -2.78
CA GLY A 148 -10.30 6.39 -3.86
C GLY A 148 -10.18 7.62 -4.76
N VAL A 149 -9.53 7.43 -5.91
CA VAL A 149 -9.40 8.45 -6.96
C VAL A 149 -10.52 8.24 -7.98
N PRO A 150 -11.35 9.27 -8.28
CA PRO A 150 -12.43 9.15 -9.25
C PRO A 150 -11.96 8.68 -10.63
N GLY A 151 -12.86 7.98 -11.33
CA GLY A 151 -12.64 7.48 -12.69
C GLY A 151 -12.60 5.95 -12.78
N LEU A 152 -12.55 5.43 -14.01
CA LEU A 152 -12.56 3.99 -14.25
C LEU A 152 -11.18 3.40 -13.97
N MET A 153 -11.07 2.65 -12.87
CA MET A 153 -9.82 1.97 -12.50
C MET A 153 -9.54 0.80 -13.44
N THR A 154 -8.36 0.81 -14.06
CA THR A 154 -7.78 -0.35 -14.74
C THR A 154 -6.47 -0.73 -14.07
N ILE A 155 -6.35 -1.96 -13.59
CA ILE A 155 -5.10 -2.49 -13.03
C ILE A 155 -4.23 -2.95 -14.19
N VAL A 156 -3.08 -2.30 -14.39
CA VAL A 156 -2.12 -2.65 -15.45
C VAL A 156 -1.01 -3.57 -14.95
N LYS A 157 -0.78 -3.59 -13.63
CA LYS A 157 0.17 -4.49 -12.98
C LYS A 157 -0.24 -4.74 -11.52
N ARG A 158 0.01 -5.95 -11.05
CA ARG A 158 0.02 -6.36 -9.65
C ARG A 158 1.37 -7.05 -9.40
#